data_AF-A0A850AGN6-F1
#
_entry.id   AF-A0A850AGN6-F1
#
_cell.length_a   1.000
_cell.length_b   1.000
_cell.length_c   1.000
_cell.angle_alpha   90.00
_cell.angle_beta   90.00
_cell.angle_gamma   90.00
#
_symmetry.space_group_name_H-M   'P 1'
#
loop_
_entity.id
_entity.type
_entity.pdbx_description
1 polymer ?
#
loop_
_entity_poly.entity_id
_entity_poly.type
_entity_poly.pdbx_seq_one_letter_code
_entity_poly.pdbx_strand_id
1 'polypeptide(L)'
;MVKTIELKLLPAEGTNELLIRERAAAQLGLDPAQIRHIQPLKRSIDARGYQPYFLLRVDVYVQEDFSPEPAILAGYRDVSNKPPVLIVGAGPAGYFAALELIEAGLRPVILDRGKDVQTRRRDLRAIQQFGEVNPHSNYCFGEGGAGTYSDGKLYTRSTKRGDVQGVLRRLVAFGAAPDILVDAHPHVGTNKLPGIITAMREAVLAAGGEVHFGQRVDDLLLEHGRVRGLRTAGGLELRADHVVLATGHSARDIYRLLQARGLRIERKDLAIGVRVEHPQTVIDAMQYHCAVRDPLLPPASYSLVEQVDGHGVYSFCMCPGGIIAPCATAPDEVVTNGWSPSRRNNPFANSGLVVDTRCLPMGPGALAAMEAQRAVEHAAWL
;
A
#
# COMPACT_ATOMS: atom_id res chain seq x y z
N MET A 1 -20.53 1.00 -31.57
CA MET A 1 -20.96 1.76 -30.37
C MET A 1 -20.43 1.08 -29.12
N VAL A 2 -20.15 1.86 -28.06
CA VAL A 2 -19.80 1.33 -26.74
C VAL A 2 -21.02 1.36 -25.82
N LYS A 3 -21.32 0.24 -25.15
CA LYS A 3 -22.38 0.13 -24.14
C LYS A 3 -21.81 -0.31 -22.80
N THR A 4 -22.04 0.49 -21.74
CA THR A 4 -21.71 0.08 -20.38
C THR A 4 -22.85 -0.74 -19.78
N ILE A 5 -22.56 -1.95 -19.31
CA ILE A 5 -23.53 -2.82 -18.63
C ILE A 5 -22.95 -3.39 -17.33
N GLU A 6 -23.83 -3.88 -16.47
CA GLU A 6 -23.47 -4.66 -15.28
C GLU A 6 -23.98 -6.09 -15.45
N LEU A 7 -23.06 -7.05 -15.32
CA LEU A 7 -23.32 -8.48 -15.41
C LEU A 7 -23.29 -9.09 -14.01
N LYS A 8 -24.33 -9.85 -13.68
CA LYS A 8 -24.38 -10.70 -12.48
C LYS A 8 -24.03 -12.13 -12.87
N LEU A 9 -22.87 -12.60 -12.41
CA LEU A 9 -22.23 -13.82 -12.87
C LEU A 9 -21.96 -14.75 -11.69
N LEU A 10 -22.15 -16.05 -11.87
CA LEU A 10 -21.62 -17.05 -10.96
C LEU A 10 -20.08 -17.01 -10.98
N PRO A 11 -19.39 -17.48 -9.93
CA PRO A 11 -17.92 -17.50 -9.89
C PRO A 11 -17.28 -18.13 -11.14
N ALA A 12 -17.80 -19.26 -11.60
CA ALA A 12 -17.34 -19.95 -12.82
C ALA A 12 -17.54 -19.16 -14.12
N GLU A 13 -18.54 -18.28 -14.17
CA GLU A 13 -18.84 -17.45 -15.34
C GLU A 13 -17.96 -16.20 -15.35
N GLY A 14 -17.69 -15.60 -14.19
CA GLY A 14 -16.92 -14.37 -14.05
C GLY A 14 -15.44 -14.48 -14.40
N THR A 15 -14.91 -15.69 -14.59
CA THR A 15 -13.52 -15.94 -15.00
C THR A 15 -13.40 -16.45 -16.43
N ASN A 16 -14.50 -16.57 -17.18
CA ASN A 16 -14.51 -17.12 -18.53
C ASN A 16 -14.99 -16.07 -19.53
N GLU A 17 -14.06 -15.58 -20.37
CA GLU A 17 -14.33 -14.54 -21.36
C GLU A 17 -15.45 -14.89 -22.35
N LEU A 18 -15.58 -16.17 -22.73
CA LEU A 18 -16.65 -16.63 -23.62
C LEU A 18 -18.01 -16.50 -22.94
N LEU A 19 -18.13 -16.97 -21.69
CA LEU A 19 -19.37 -16.87 -20.93
C LEU A 19 -19.74 -15.42 -20.62
N ILE A 20 -18.75 -14.56 -20.31
CA ILE A 20 -18.96 -13.13 -20.14
C ILE A 20 -19.52 -12.52 -21.43
N ARG A 21 -18.95 -12.88 -22.59
CA ARG A 21 -19.42 -12.41 -23.90
C ARG A 21 -20.83 -12.86 -24.22
N GLU A 22 -21.15 -14.13 -24.00
CA GLU A 22 -22.50 -14.67 -24.19
C GLU A 22 -23.52 -13.96 -23.30
N ARG A 23 -23.17 -13.71 -22.03
CA ARG A 23 -24.04 -12.98 -21.10
C ARG A 23 -24.23 -11.53 -21.47
N ALA A 24 -23.18 -10.85 -21.91
CA ALA A 24 -23.26 -9.49 -22.43
C ALA A 24 -24.14 -9.41 -23.68
N ALA A 25 -23.96 -10.33 -24.62
CA ALA A 25 -24.75 -10.41 -25.85
C ALA A 25 -26.24 -10.65 -25.54
N ALA A 26 -26.54 -11.62 -24.68
CA ALA A 26 -27.90 -11.93 -24.26
C ALA A 26 -28.60 -10.73 -23.58
N GLN A 27 -27.92 -10.04 -22.65
CA GLN A 27 -28.47 -8.86 -21.97
C GLN A 27 -28.70 -7.68 -22.93
N LEU A 28 -27.89 -7.56 -23.98
CA LEU A 28 -28.01 -6.50 -24.97
C LEU A 28 -28.90 -6.85 -26.17
N GLY A 29 -29.37 -8.10 -26.27
CA GLY A 29 -30.14 -8.59 -27.43
C GLY A 29 -29.31 -8.60 -28.72
N LEU A 30 -28.03 -8.93 -28.64
CA LEU A 30 -27.08 -8.95 -29.76
C LEU A 30 -26.58 -10.36 -30.06
N ASP A 31 -26.08 -10.58 -31.28
CA ASP A 31 -25.26 -11.76 -31.58
C ASP A 31 -23.85 -11.57 -30.95
N PRO A 32 -23.31 -12.56 -30.22
CA PRO A 32 -21.94 -12.50 -29.69
C PRO A 32 -20.86 -12.10 -30.70
N ALA A 33 -21.04 -12.41 -31.99
CA ALA A 33 -20.12 -12.04 -33.06
C ALA A 33 -20.08 -10.53 -33.35
N GLN A 34 -21.10 -9.77 -32.92
CA GLN A 34 -21.11 -8.31 -33.04
C GLN A 34 -20.24 -7.62 -31.98
N ILE A 35 -19.87 -8.32 -30.91
CA ILE A 35 -19.03 -7.79 -29.83
C ILE A 35 -17.57 -7.98 -30.21
N ARG A 36 -16.88 -6.86 -30.50
CA ARG A 36 -15.45 -6.86 -30.83
C ARG A 36 -14.57 -6.93 -29.59
N HIS A 37 -14.97 -6.26 -28.51
CA HIS A 37 -14.22 -6.23 -27.25
C HIS A 37 -15.15 -6.07 -26.05
N ILE A 38 -14.73 -6.61 -24.90
CA ILE A 38 -15.35 -6.36 -23.60
C ILE A 38 -14.25 -5.85 -22.69
N GLN A 39 -14.35 -4.61 -22.24
CA GLN A 39 -13.42 -4.00 -21.31
C GLN A 39 -13.98 -4.07 -19.90
N PRO A 40 -13.39 -4.88 -18.99
CA PRO A 40 -13.76 -4.84 -17.59
C PRO A 40 -13.45 -3.47 -16.99
N LEU A 41 -14.43 -2.91 -16.28
CA LEU A 41 -14.30 -1.63 -15.58
C LEU A 41 -14.25 -1.81 -14.07
N LYS A 42 -15.06 -2.74 -13.55
CA LYS A 42 -15.14 -3.02 -12.11
C LYS A 42 -15.63 -4.43 -11.84
N ARG A 43 -14.99 -5.13 -10.89
CA ARG A 43 -15.39 -6.44 -10.39
C ARG A 43 -15.57 -6.37 -8.88
N SER A 44 -16.73 -6.82 -8.39
CA SER A 44 -17.03 -6.96 -6.96
C SER A 44 -17.77 -8.25 -6.68
N ILE A 45 -17.85 -8.63 -5.42
CA ILE A 45 -18.58 -9.83 -4.97
C ILE A 45 -19.85 -9.36 -4.25
N ASP A 46 -20.99 -9.91 -4.65
CA ASP A 46 -22.24 -9.84 -3.89
C ASP A 46 -22.44 -11.19 -3.19
N ALA A 47 -22.23 -11.20 -1.87
CA ALA A 47 -22.40 -12.37 -1.02
C ALA A 47 -23.45 -12.13 0.08
N ARG A 48 -24.45 -11.26 -0.17
CA ARG A 48 -25.53 -10.99 0.81
C ARG A 48 -26.55 -12.12 0.92
N GLY A 49 -26.65 -12.97 -0.10
CA GLY A 49 -27.49 -14.17 -0.09
C GLY A 49 -26.63 -15.43 -0.06
N TYR A 50 -27.28 -16.60 0.06
CA TYR A 50 -26.60 -17.90 0.10
C TYR A 50 -25.70 -18.19 -1.10
N GLN A 51 -26.08 -17.73 -2.30
CA GLN A 51 -25.27 -17.87 -3.51
C GLN A 51 -24.46 -16.59 -3.73
N PRO A 52 -23.12 -16.64 -3.64
CA PRO A 52 -22.28 -15.50 -4.02
C PRO A 52 -22.24 -15.33 -5.54
N TYR A 53 -22.17 -14.08 -5.98
CA TYR A 53 -22.05 -13.68 -7.39
C TYR A 53 -20.89 -12.70 -7.58
N PHE A 54 -20.25 -12.74 -8.73
CA PHE A 54 -19.46 -11.62 -9.24
C PHE A 54 -20.39 -10.61 -9.91
N LEU A 55 -20.27 -9.35 -9.52
CA LEU A 55 -20.83 -8.21 -10.22
C LEU A 55 -19.72 -7.60 -11.06
N LEU A 56 -19.85 -7.72 -12.38
CA LEU A 56 -18.87 -7.25 -13.35
C LEU A 56 -19.47 -6.12 -14.17
N ARG A 57 -18.97 -4.91 -13.96
CA ARG A 57 -19.29 -3.76 -14.81
C ARG A 57 -18.30 -3.73 -15.97
N VAL A 58 -18.81 -3.68 -17.19
CA VAL A 58 -18.01 -3.74 -18.42
C VAL A 58 -18.46 -2.70 -19.45
N ASP A 59 -17.53 -2.26 -20.28
CA ASP A 59 -17.82 -1.61 -21.56
C ASP A 59 -17.79 -2.64 -22.68
N VAL A 60 -18.89 -2.74 -23.42
CA VAL A 60 -19.05 -3.65 -24.55
C VAL A 60 -18.91 -2.87 -25.84
N TYR A 61 -17.87 -3.17 -26.61
CA TYR A 61 -17.57 -2.54 -27.89
C TYR A 61 -18.26 -3.33 -29.00
N VAL A 62 -19.36 -2.78 -29.52
CA VAL A 62 -20.20 -3.40 -30.55
C VAL A 62 -19.81 -2.82 -31.90
N GLN A 63 -19.24 -3.65 -32.77
CA GLN A 63 -18.77 -3.26 -34.11
C GLN A 63 -17.78 -2.07 -34.11
N GLU A 64 -17.17 -1.75 -32.97
CA GLU A 64 -16.14 -0.73 -32.80
C GLU A 64 -14.89 -1.37 -32.22
N ASP A 65 -13.73 -0.85 -32.61
CA ASP A 65 -12.45 -1.37 -32.13
C ASP A 65 -12.10 -0.75 -30.77
N PHE A 66 -11.46 -1.56 -29.92
CA PHE A 66 -10.90 -1.09 -28.66
C PHE A 66 -9.50 -0.51 -28.91
N SER A 67 -9.29 0.73 -28.50
CA SER A 67 -7.96 1.34 -28.47
C SER A 67 -7.45 1.37 -27.02
N PRO A 68 -6.36 0.66 -26.69
CA PRO A 68 -5.77 0.74 -25.37
C PRO A 68 -5.17 2.13 -25.12
N GLU A 69 -5.08 2.51 -23.85
CA GLU A 69 -4.37 3.73 -23.46
C GLU A 69 -2.85 3.62 -23.73
N PRO A 70 -2.15 4.75 -23.95
CA PRO A 70 -0.71 4.76 -24.13
C PRO A 70 0.05 4.18 -22.94
N ALA A 71 1.21 3.58 -23.21
CA ALA A 71 2.08 3.05 -22.16
C ALA A 71 2.68 4.18 -21.30
N ILE A 72 2.44 4.13 -19.98
CA ILE A 72 2.87 5.18 -19.04
C ILE A 72 4.39 5.38 -19.04
N LEU A 73 5.16 4.29 -19.12
CA LEU A 73 6.62 4.35 -18.99
C LEU A 73 7.32 5.09 -20.13
N ALA A 74 6.64 5.31 -21.27
CA ALA A 74 7.17 6.07 -22.38
C ALA A 74 7.34 7.58 -22.05
N GLY A 75 6.75 8.06 -20.95
CA GLY A 75 6.81 9.45 -20.52
C GLY A 75 8.09 9.86 -19.77
N TYR A 76 8.89 8.91 -19.28
CA TYR A 76 10.06 9.22 -18.46
C TYR A 76 11.27 9.62 -19.33
N ARG A 77 11.76 10.85 -19.12
CA ARG A 77 12.89 11.43 -19.84
C ARG A 77 14.12 11.51 -18.94
N ASP A 78 15.29 11.59 -19.54
CA ASP A 78 16.53 11.84 -18.80
C ASP A 78 16.50 13.23 -18.15
N VAL A 79 16.61 13.24 -16.82
CA VAL A 79 16.66 14.41 -15.94
C VAL A 79 17.99 14.54 -15.19
N SER A 80 19.04 13.80 -15.58
CA SER A 80 20.36 13.81 -14.92
C SER A 80 20.97 15.21 -14.76
N ASN A 81 20.75 16.11 -15.72
CA ASN A 81 21.23 17.49 -15.73
C ASN A 81 20.22 18.53 -15.19
N LYS A 82 19.13 18.09 -14.57
CA LYS A 82 18.07 18.96 -14.05
C LYS A 82 18.30 19.31 -12.57
N PRO A 83 17.68 20.39 -12.07
CA PRO A 83 17.76 20.75 -10.66
C PRO A 83 17.35 19.59 -9.75
N PRO A 84 18.12 19.29 -8.68
CA PRO A 84 17.82 18.18 -7.79
C PRO A 84 16.70 18.52 -6.81
N VAL A 85 15.90 17.52 -6.48
CA VAL A 85 14.94 17.53 -5.37
C VAL A 85 15.25 16.35 -4.47
N LEU A 86 15.53 16.62 -3.19
CA LEU A 86 15.86 15.56 -2.24
C LEU A 86 14.58 14.95 -1.70
N ILE A 87 14.53 13.63 -1.60
CA ILE A 87 13.39 12.88 -1.07
C ILE A 87 13.88 12.01 0.07
N VAL A 88 13.35 12.20 1.27
CA VAL A 88 13.68 11.40 2.45
C VAL A 88 12.64 10.31 2.63
N GLY A 89 13.02 9.07 2.31
CA GLY A 89 12.20 7.87 2.37
C GLY A 89 11.91 7.26 0.99
N ALA A 90 12.31 6.01 0.80
CA ALA A 90 12.04 5.20 -0.39
C ALA A 90 10.76 4.36 -0.23
N GLY A 91 9.73 4.91 0.42
CA GLY A 91 8.40 4.32 0.51
C GLY A 91 7.54 4.62 -0.73
N PRO A 92 6.24 4.23 -0.73
CA PRO A 92 5.36 4.54 -1.86
C PRO A 92 5.30 6.05 -2.16
N ALA A 93 5.11 6.88 -1.13
CA ALA A 93 5.09 8.34 -1.33
C ALA A 93 6.38 8.89 -1.95
N GLY A 94 7.56 8.38 -1.54
CA GLY A 94 8.84 8.82 -2.09
C GLY A 94 9.05 8.38 -3.53
N TYR A 95 8.72 7.14 -3.87
CA TYR A 95 8.82 6.65 -5.25
C TYR A 95 7.84 7.34 -6.19
N PHE A 96 6.57 7.53 -5.78
CA PHE A 96 5.62 8.26 -6.61
C PHE A 96 6.01 9.74 -6.77
N ALA A 97 6.51 10.39 -5.72
CA ALA A 97 7.06 11.74 -5.83
C ALA A 97 8.25 11.79 -6.81
N ALA A 98 9.14 10.80 -6.79
CA ALA A 98 10.26 10.73 -7.72
C ALA A 98 9.81 10.62 -9.18
N LEU A 99 8.82 9.76 -9.45
CA LEU A 99 8.25 9.60 -10.80
C LEU A 99 7.57 10.88 -11.29
N GLU A 100 6.81 11.56 -10.43
CA GLU A 100 6.19 12.85 -10.77
C GLU A 100 7.23 13.95 -11.00
N LEU A 101 8.32 13.98 -10.22
CA LEU A 101 9.43 14.92 -10.42
C LEU A 101 10.12 14.71 -11.77
N ILE A 102 10.31 13.45 -12.18
CA ILE A 102 10.86 13.12 -13.51
C ILE A 102 9.95 13.67 -14.62
N GLU A 103 8.64 13.48 -14.51
CA GLU A 103 7.67 14.02 -15.47
C GLU A 103 7.66 15.56 -15.49
N ALA A 104 7.90 16.20 -14.34
CA ALA A 104 8.07 17.64 -14.22
C ALA A 104 9.45 18.15 -14.68
N GLY A 105 10.37 17.26 -15.10
CA GLY A 105 11.71 17.62 -15.56
C GLY A 105 12.66 18.02 -14.44
N LEU A 106 12.51 17.46 -13.24
CA LEU A 106 13.35 17.63 -12.06
C LEU A 106 14.04 16.31 -11.70
N ARG A 107 15.24 16.40 -11.12
CA ARG A 107 16.05 15.23 -10.78
C ARG A 107 15.77 14.75 -9.36
N PRO A 108 15.11 13.61 -9.13
CA PRO A 108 14.89 13.12 -7.77
C PRO A 108 16.18 12.49 -7.21
N VAL A 109 16.48 12.80 -5.95
CA VAL A 109 17.55 12.15 -5.17
C VAL A 109 16.93 11.57 -3.90
N ILE A 110 16.70 10.26 -3.89
CA ILE A 110 16.04 9.55 -2.79
C ILE A 110 17.10 9.08 -1.79
N LEU A 111 16.87 9.33 -0.50
CA LEU A 111 17.64 8.75 0.59
C LEU A 111 16.73 7.94 1.49
N ASP A 112 17.12 6.71 1.80
CA ASP A 112 16.44 5.87 2.79
C ASP A 112 17.42 5.34 3.83
N ARG A 113 16.98 5.34 5.10
CA ARG A 113 17.79 4.83 6.21
C ARG A 113 18.03 3.32 6.13
N GLY A 114 17.12 2.60 5.51
CA GLY A 114 17.18 1.15 5.42
C GLY A 114 17.82 0.65 4.15
N LYS A 115 17.75 -0.67 3.98
CA LYS A 115 18.43 -1.39 2.91
C LYS A 115 17.54 -1.56 1.68
N ASP A 116 18.18 -1.92 0.57
CA ASP A 116 17.48 -2.40 -0.62
C ASP A 116 16.60 -3.63 -0.29
N VAL A 117 15.62 -3.90 -1.15
CA VAL A 117 14.59 -4.90 -0.90
C VAL A 117 15.14 -6.32 -0.80
N GLN A 118 16.27 -6.65 -1.43
CA GLN A 118 16.83 -8.00 -1.32
C GLN A 118 17.58 -8.17 -0.01
N THR A 119 18.42 -7.21 0.35
CA THR A 119 19.20 -7.27 1.58
C THR A 119 18.30 -7.17 2.81
N ARG A 120 17.26 -6.32 2.76
CA ARG A 120 16.26 -6.13 3.82
C ARG A 120 15.58 -7.43 4.26
N ARG A 121 15.39 -8.41 3.36
CA ARG A 121 14.78 -9.72 3.68
C ARG A 121 15.53 -10.47 4.77
N ARG A 122 16.85 -10.30 4.86
CA ARG A 122 17.67 -10.96 5.89
C ARG A 122 17.33 -10.43 7.28
N ASP A 123 17.17 -9.10 7.40
CA ASP A 123 16.79 -8.48 8.67
C ASP A 123 15.34 -8.87 9.05
N LEU A 124 14.42 -8.94 8.09
CA LEU A 124 13.06 -9.41 8.36
C LEU A 124 13.02 -10.87 8.85
N ARG A 125 13.85 -11.73 8.26
CA ARG A 125 14.00 -13.10 8.73
C ARG A 125 14.56 -13.13 10.16
N ALA A 126 15.52 -12.27 10.48
CA ALA A 126 16.10 -12.20 11.82
C ALA A 126 15.04 -11.80 12.87
N ILE A 127 14.18 -10.83 12.56
CA ILE A 127 13.03 -10.48 13.41
C ILE A 127 12.10 -11.69 13.61
N GLN A 128 11.72 -12.36 12.51
CA GLN A 128 10.77 -13.48 12.57
C GLN A 128 11.30 -14.72 13.30
N GLN A 129 12.58 -15.06 13.13
CA GLN A 129 13.15 -16.32 13.63
C GLN A 129 13.86 -16.17 14.97
N PHE A 130 14.45 -15.01 15.23
CA PHE A 130 15.34 -14.78 16.37
C PHE A 130 14.88 -13.61 17.25
N GLY A 131 13.85 -12.86 16.85
CA GLY A 131 13.41 -11.66 17.58
C GLY A 131 14.39 -10.49 17.47
N GLU A 132 15.38 -10.57 16.56
CA GLU A 132 16.42 -9.56 16.43
C GLU A 132 15.96 -8.40 15.54
N VAL A 133 15.72 -7.24 16.16
CA VAL A 133 15.24 -6.04 15.46
C VAL A 133 16.41 -5.12 15.10
N ASN A 134 16.64 -4.94 13.80
CA ASN A 134 17.53 -3.89 13.31
C ASN A 134 16.76 -2.54 13.25
N PRO A 135 17.19 -1.49 13.97
CA PRO A 135 16.46 -0.22 14.03
C PRO A 135 16.42 0.57 12.72
N HIS A 136 17.18 0.16 11.72
CA HIS A 136 17.28 0.83 10.43
C HIS A 136 16.84 -0.04 9.27
N SER A 137 16.60 -1.34 9.48
CA SER A 137 16.14 -2.26 8.43
C SER A 137 15.16 -3.26 9.03
N ASN A 138 13.87 -2.98 8.87
CA ASN A 138 12.78 -3.73 9.50
C ASN A 138 11.50 -3.59 8.64
N TYR A 139 10.33 -3.96 9.15
CA TYR A 139 9.08 -3.85 8.38
C TYR A 139 8.70 -2.42 8.00
N CYS A 140 9.21 -1.40 8.71
CA CYS A 140 8.92 0.01 8.41
C CYS A 140 10.00 0.67 7.54
N PHE A 141 11.27 0.30 7.72
CA PHE A 141 12.41 0.98 7.10
C PHE A 141 13.14 0.16 6.04
N GLY A 142 13.54 0.83 4.96
CA GLY A 142 14.16 0.24 3.77
C GLY A 142 13.27 0.34 2.53
N GLU A 143 13.76 -0.20 1.42
CA GLU A 143 13.15 -0.02 0.11
C GLU A 143 11.67 -0.44 0.05
N GLY A 144 10.84 0.47 -0.47
CA GLY A 144 9.37 0.40 -0.54
C GLY A 144 8.67 0.64 0.82
N GLY A 145 9.42 0.98 1.87
CA GLY A 145 8.91 1.37 3.18
C GLY A 145 8.04 0.30 3.84
N ALA A 146 7.01 0.73 4.56
CA ALA A 146 6.05 -0.17 5.22
C ALA A 146 5.15 -0.95 4.24
N GLY A 147 5.12 -0.56 2.96
CA GLY A 147 4.27 -1.19 1.95
C GLY A 147 4.82 -2.53 1.46
N THR A 148 6.14 -2.68 1.35
CA THR A 148 6.81 -3.77 0.60
C THR A 148 6.41 -5.17 1.04
N TYR A 149 6.37 -5.42 2.35
CA TYR A 149 6.07 -6.74 2.91
C TYR A 149 4.69 -6.77 3.55
N SER A 150 3.69 -6.31 2.78
CA SER A 150 2.29 -6.26 3.19
C SER A 150 1.41 -7.09 2.25
N ASP A 151 0.11 -7.21 2.56
CA ASP A 151 -0.88 -7.72 1.58
C ASP A 151 -1.01 -6.79 0.35
N GLY A 152 -0.54 -5.54 0.44
CA GLY A 152 -0.57 -4.60 -0.67
C GLY A 152 -1.98 -4.25 -1.11
N LYS A 153 -2.88 -3.96 -0.17
CA LYS A 153 -4.27 -3.54 -0.45
C LYS A 153 -4.27 -2.11 -1.01
N LEU A 154 -4.97 -1.89 -2.11
CA LEU A 154 -4.92 -0.63 -2.88
C LEU A 154 -6.27 0.08 -2.98
N TYR A 155 -7.20 -0.15 -2.04
CA TYR A 155 -8.48 0.56 -2.03
C TYR A 155 -8.41 1.83 -1.16
N THR A 156 -9.05 2.90 -1.63
CA THR A 156 -9.18 4.17 -0.90
C THR A 156 -10.60 4.69 -0.98
N ARG A 157 -11.06 5.36 0.09
CA ARG A 157 -12.33 6.10 0.09
C ARG A 157 -12.16 7.57 -0.33
N SER A 158 -10.91 8.03 -0.47
CA SER A 158 -10.58 9.40 -0.80
C SER A 158 -10.14 9.51 -2.26
N THR A 159 -11.11 9.65 -3.16
CA THR A 159 -10.88 9.75 -4.61
C THR A 159 -10.84 11.19 -5.13
N LYS A 160 -11.18 12.18 -4.28
CA LYS A 160 -11.28 13.60 -4.69
C LYS A 160 -9.94 14.33 -4.79
N ARG A 161 -8.85 13.77 -4.27
CA ARG A 161 -7.57 14.47 -4.05
C ARG A 161 -6.40 13.97 -4.91
N GLY A 162 -6.62 13.01 -5.80
CA GLY A 162 -5.55 12.49 -6.66
C GLY A 162 -6.05 11.46 -7.67
N ASP A 163 -5.19 11.17 -8.66
CA ASP A 163 -5.48 10.21 -9.72
C ASP A 163 -5.23 8.77 -9.25
N VAL A 164 -6.25 8.18 -8.62
CA VAL A 164 -6.21 6.78 -8.17
C VAL A 164 -5.96 5.83 -9.34
N GLN A 165 -6.57 6.09 -10.50
CA GLN A 165 -6.41 5.23 -11.68
C GLN A 165 -5.00 5.35 -12.26
N GLY A 166 -4.41 6.54 -12.29
CA GLY A 166 -3.00 6.75 -12.64
C GLY A 166 -2.04 5.98 -11.74
N VAL A 167 -2.28 5.97 -10.43
CA VAL A 167 -1.49 5.18 -9.47
C VAL A 167 -1.59 3.68 -9.79
N LEU A 168 -2.80 3.14 -9.96
CA LEU A 168 -3.00 1.72 -10.26
C LEU A 168 -2.38 1.33 -11.60
N ARG A 169 -2.56 2.15 -12.65
CA ARG A 169 -1.95 1.91 -13.96
C ARG A 169 -0.42 1.94 -13.91
N ARG A 170 0.19 2.86 -13.14
CA ARG A 170 1.64 2.86 -12.90
C ARG A 170 2.09 1.55 -12.25
N LEU A 171 1.39 1.08 -11.22
CA LEU A 171 1.72 -0.19 -10.57
C LEU A 171 1.63 -1.38 -11.56
N VAL A 172 0.61 -1.41 -12.43
CA VAL A 172 0.52 -2.42 -13.51
C VAL A 172 1.69 -2.30 -14.48
N ALA A 173 2.05 -1.09 -14.89
CA ALA A 173 3.19 -0.85 -15.77
C ALA A 173 4.52 -1.32 -15.17
N PHE A 174 4.64 -1.33 -13.83
CA PHE A 174 5.78 -1.88 -13.09
C PHE A 174 5.64 -3.37 -12.71
N GLY A 175 4.62 -4.07 -13.21
CA GLY A 175 4.48 -5.53 -13.07
C GLY A 175 3.43 -6.02 -12.07
N ALA A 176 2.55 -5.14 -11.57
CA ALA A 176 1.36 -5.60 -10.86
C ALA A 176 0.36 -6.27 -11.82
N ALA A 177 -0.47 -7.17 -11.29
CA ALA A 177 -1.48 -7.86 -12.10
C ALA A 177 -2.55 -6.86 -12.61
N PRO A 178 -3.01 -6.93 -13.88
CA PRO A 178 -4.03 -6.04 -14.42
C PRO A 178 -5.34 -6.00 -13.62
N ASP A 179 -5.67 -7.11 -12.94
CA ASP A 179 -6.83 -7.24 -12.07
C ASP A 179 -6.95 -6.11 -11.02
N ILE A 180 -5.83 -5.49 -10.60
CA ILE A 180 -5.90 -4.37 -9.65
C ILE A 180 -6.64 -3.14 -10.17
N LEU A 181 -6.78 -3.00 -11.50
CA LEU A 181 -7.53 -1.93 -12.16
C LEU A 181 -9.04 -2.16 -12.10
N VAL A 182 -9.45 -3.42 -11.93
CA VAL A 182 -10.83 -3.86 -12.08
C VAL A 182 -11.42 -4.21 -10.71
N ASP A 183 -10.65 -4.84 -9.82
CA ASP A 183 -11.16 -5.28 -8.54
C ASP A 183 -11.58 -4.12 -7.63
N ALA A 184 -12.73 -4.27 -6.97
CA ALA A 184 -13.22 -3.28 -6.01
C ALA A 184 -12.37 -3.22 -4.74
N HIS A 185 -11.71 -4.32 -4.37
CA HIS A 185 -10.79 -4.43 -3.25
C HIS A 185 -9.45 -5.02 -3.72
N PRO A 186 -8.71 -4.27 -4.56
CA PRO A 186 -7.52 -4.80 -5.21
C PRO A 186 -6.40 -5.01 -4.20
N HIS A 187 -5.60 -6.04 -4.43
CA HIS A 187 -4.40 -6.30 -3.66
C HIS A 187 -3.29 -6.88 -4.54
N VAL A 188 -2.04 -6.76 -4.09
CA VAL A 188 -0.86 -7.20 -4.84
C VAL A 188 -0.19 -8.41 -4.19
N GLY A 189 -0.07 -8.40 -2.86
CA GLY A 189 0.58 -9.43 -2.08
C GLY A 189 2.09 -9.24 -1.87
N THR A 190 2.57 -9.69 -0.72
CA THR A 190 3.95 -9.48 -0.22
C THR A 190 5.04 -10.04 -1.15
N ASN A 191 4.72 -11.09 -1.91
CA ASN A 191 5.65 -11.77 -2.81
C ASN A 191 5.85 -11.05 -4.15
N LYS A 192 4.96 -10.12 -4.53
CA LYS A 192 5.00 -9.41 -5.81
C LYS A 192 5.53 -7.98 -5.66
N LEU A 193 5.23 -7.33 -4.54
CA LEU A 193 5.64 -5.96 -4.25
C LEU A 193 7.16 -5.71 -4.35
N PRO A 194 8.06 -6.60 -3.88
CA PRO A 194 9.50 -6.42 -4.05
C PRO A 194 9.95 -6.20 -5.50
N GLY A 195 9.37 -6.96 -6.44
CA GLY A 195 9.67 -6.82 -7.86
C GLY A 195 9.18 -5.50 -8.43
N ILE A 196 7.96 -5.09 -8.07
CA ILE A 196 7.37 -3.82 -8.51
C ILE A 196 8.19 -2.63 -8.01
N ILE A 197 8.57 -2.64 -6.72
CA ILE A 197 9.39 -1.57 -6.14
C ILE A 197 10.78 -1.52 -6.77
N THR A 198 11.38 -2.68 -7.05
CA THR A 198 12.66 -2.77 -7.78
C THR A 198 12.54 -2.13 -9.17
N ALA A 199 11.48 -2.44 -9.90
CA ALA A 199 11.23 -1.86 -11.22
C ALA A 199 11.00 -0.33 -11.17
N MET A 200 10.33 0.17 -10.12
CA MET A 200 10.18 1.61 -9.88
C MET A 200 11.54 2.28 -9.64
N ARG A 201 12.41 1.68 -8.80
CA ARG A 201 13.77 2.17 -8.59
C ARG A 201 14.56 2.22 -9.89
N GLU A 202 14.52 1.14 -10.67
CA GLU A 202 15.24 1.05 -11.95
C GLU A 202 14.77 2.12 -12.94
N ALA A 203 13.47 2.41 -13.00
CA ALA A 203 12.96 3.52 -13.82
C ALA A 203 13.44 4.89 -13.35
N VAL A 204 13.49 5.12 -12.03
CA VAL A 204 14.07 6.37 -11.48
C VAL A 204 15.53 6.52 -11.87
N LEU A 205 16.32 5.45 -11.74
CA LEU A 205 17.74 5.46 -12.11
C LEU A 205 17.95 5.63 -13.63
N ALA A 206 17.14 4.95 -14.45
CA ALA A 206 17.20 5.06 -15.91
C ALA A 206 16.85 6.47 -16.42
N ALA A 207 16.01 7.20 -15.67
CA ALA A 207 15.70 8.59 -15.95
C ALA A 207 16.76 9.57 -15.40
N GLY A 208 17.86 9.11 -14.81
CA GLY A 208 18.92 9.96 -14.27
C GLY A 208 18.67 10.49 -12.86
N GLY A 209 17.68 9.93 -12.15
CA GLY A 209 17.53 10.11 -10.70
C GLY A 209 18.52 9.27 -9.89
N GLU A 210 18.55 9.48 -8.58
CA GLU A 210 19.46 8.81 -7.65
C GLU A 210 18.69 8.15 -6.50
N VAL A 211 19.17 7.00 -6.01
CA VAL A 211 18.59 6.30 -4.84
C VAL A 211 19.72 5.80 -3.95
N HIS A 212 19.76 6.28 -2.70
CA HIS A 212 20.81 6.02 -1.72
C HIS A 212 20.24 5.30 -0.49
N PHE A 213 20.56 4.02 -0.34
CA PHE A 213 20.20 3.21 0.84
C PHE A 213 21.23 3.32 1.97
N GLY A 214 20.83 3.00 3.19
CA GLY A 214 21.68 3.12 4.38
C GLY A 214 21.99 4.56 4.78
N GLN A 215 21.26 5.53 4.24
CA GLN A 215 21.46 6.96 4.49
C GLN A 215 20.35 7.50 5.38
N ARG A 216 20.53 7.39 6.71
CA ARG A 216 19.62 8.02 7.67
C ARG A 216 19.86 9.53 7.66
N VAL A 217 18.80 10.32 7.45
CA VAL A 217 18.87 11.78 7.57
C VAL A 217 18.71 12.17 9.03
N ASP A 218 19.70 12.88 9.57
CA ASP A 218 19.72 13.33 10.97
C ASP A 218 19.48 14.84 11.10
N ASP A 219 19.57 15.59 9.99
CA ASP A 219 19.39 17.04 10.05
C ASP A 219 18.89 17.68 8.74
N LEU A 220 18.26 18.84 8.88
CA LEU A 220 17.86 19.72 7.79
C LEU A 220 18.78 20.95 7.79
N LEU A 221 19.39 21.25 6.64
CA LEU A 221 20.21 22.45 6.47
C LEU A 221 19.27 23.64 6.24
N LEU A 222 19.11 24.49 7.25
CA LEU A 222 18.21 25.64 7.21
C LEU A 222 19.01 26.95 7.18
N GLU A 223 18.74 27.79 6.19
CA GLU A 223 19.35 29.11 6.05
C GLU A 223 18.26 30.15 5.78
N HIS A 224 18.18 31.19 6.60
CA HIS A 224 17.19 32.28 6.47
C HIS A 224 15.73 31.77 6.36
N GLY A 225 15.38 30.75 7.14
CA GLY A 225 14.05 30.15 7.14
C GLY A 225 13.73 29.28 5.91
N ARG A 226 14.73 28.97 5.08
CA ARG A 226 14.58 28.08 3.91
C ARG A 226 15.43 26.84 4.06
N VAL A 227 14.93 25.71 3.58
CA VAL A 227 15.73 24.49 3.44
C VAL A 227 16.73 24.69 2.30
N ARG A 228 17.98 24.28 2.53
CA ARG A 228 19.09 24.29 1.56
C ARG A 228 19.73 22.94 1.37
N GLY A 229 19.18 21.92 2.02
CA GLY A 229 19.70 20.57 1.94
C GLY A 229 19.41 19.76 3.21
N LEU A 230 20.13 18.66 3.32
CA LEU A 230 20.05 17.73 4.44
C LEU A 230 21.43 17.19 4.79
N ARG A 231 21.56 16.69 6.02
CA ARG A 231 22.75 16.00 6.50
C ARG A 231 22.38 14.59 6.95
N THR A 232 23.16 13.61 6.49
CA THR A 232 22.99 12.22 6.92
C THR A 232 23.75 11.95 8.21
N ALA A 233 23.40 10.86 8.89
CA ALA A 233 24.08 10.38 10.08
C ALA A 233 25.59 10.14 9.87
N GLY A 234 26.00 9.83 8.64
CA GLY A 234 27.41 9.67 8.26
C GLY A 234 28.14 10.98 7.98
N GLY A 235 27.49 12.13 8.15
CA GLY A 235 28.06 13.46 7.90
C GLY A 235 27.98 13.93 6.44
N LEU A 236 27.39 13.14 5.53
CA LEU A 236 27.20 13.55 4.14
C LEU A 236 26.18 14.71 4.08
N GLU A 237 26.58 15.82 3.48
CA GLU A 237 25.69 16.94 3.18
C GLU A 237 25.27 16.92 1.70
N LEU A 238 23.97 17.00 1.46
CA LEU A 238 23.41 17.16 0.11
C LEU A 238 22.69 18.50 0.04
N ARG A 239 23.06 19.34 -0.92
CA ARG A 239 22.48 20.67 -1.14
C ARG A 239 21.39 20.62 -2.20
N ALA A 240 20.23 21.20 -1.88
CA ALA A 240 19.11 21.40 -2.79
C ALA A 240 18.13 22.43 -2.23
N ASP A 241 17.37 23.09 -3.10
CA ASP A 241 16.37 24.09 -2.70
C ASP A 241 15.01 23.48 -2.31
N HIS A 242 14.84 22.18 -2.59
CA HIS A 242 13.60 21.46 -2.36
C HIS A 242 13.86 20.11 -1.69
N VAL A 243 13.09 19.83 -0.64
CA VAL A 243 13.13 18.58 0.12
C VAL A 243 11.71 18.07 0.33
N VAL A 244 11.48 16.79 0.04
CA VAL A 244 10.26 16.05 0.33
C VAL A 244 10.52 15.11 1.50
N LEU A 245 9.78 15.27 2.59
CA LEU A 245 9.80 14.32 3.72
C LEU A 245 8.71 13.26 3.51
N ALA A 246 9.12 12.07 3.05
CA ALA A 246 8.27 10.91 2.80
C ALA A 246 8.63 9.74 3.74
N THR A 247 8.89 10.06 5.01
CA THR A 247 9.60 9.21 5.98
C THR A 247 8.73 8.13 6.64
N GLY A 248 7.42 8.15 6.41
CA GLY A 248 6.45 7.32 7.12
C GLY A 248 6.25 7.75 8.58
N HIS A 249 5.25 7.15 9.24
CA HIS A 249 4.89 7.53 10.61
C HIS A 249 5.82 6.94 11.68
N SER A 250 6.58 5.88 11.37
CA SER A 250 7.50 5.25 12.32
C SER A 250 8.83 5.99 12.50
N ALA A 251 9.13 7.00 11.67
CA ALA A 251 10.35 7.80 11.77
C ALA A 251 10.30 8.81 12.93
N ARG A 252 10.26 8.31 14.17
CA ARG A 252 10.15 9.10 15.41
C ARG A 252 11.26 10.15 15.54
N ASP A 253 12.46 9.78 15.10
CA ASP A 253 13.63 10.65 15.02
C ASP A 253 13.38 11.88 14.15
N ILE A 254 12.69 11.75 13.02
CA ILE A 254 12.35 12.89 12.15
C ILE A 254 11.37 13.84 12.85
N TYR A 255 10.35 13.33 13.55
CA TYR A 255 9.43 14.21 14.29
C TYR A 255 10.14 14.97 15.42
N ARG A 256 11.09 14.33 16.11
CA ARG A 256 11.94 14.99 17.12
C ARG A 256 12.86 16.03 16.48
N LEU A 257 13.45 15.73 15.33
CA LEU A 257 14.24 16.68 14.55
C LEU A 257 13.42 17.92 14.16
N LEU A 258 12.20 17.72 13.63
CA LEU A 258 11.31 18.82 13.26
C LEU A 258 11.01 19.71 14.48
N GLN A 259 10.69 19.11 15.62
CA GLN A 259 10.47 19.86 16.87
C GLN A 259 11.73 20.63 17.30
N ALA A 260 12.89 19.99 17.31
CA ALA A 260 14.17 20.58 17.70
C ALA A 260 14.58 21.74 16.78
N ARG A 261 14.19 21.68 15.49
CA ARG A 261 14.40 22.74 14.50
C ARG A 261 13.33 23.83 14.53
N GLY A 262 12.37 23.77 15.45
CA GLY A 262 11.29 24.75 15.56
C GLY A 262 10.30 24.71 14.39
N LEU A 263 10.28 23.61 13.62
CA LEU A 263 9.32 23.42 12.54
C LEU A 263 7.96 23.05 13.13
N ARG A 264 6.89 23.62 12.55
CA ARG A 264 5.53 23.38 13.02
C ARG A 264 5.17 21.91 12.83
N ILE A 265 4.83 21.27 13.95
CA ILE A 265 4.25 19.93 14.01
C ILE A 265 3.01 19.99 14.89
N GLU A 266 2.00 19.21 14.55
CA GLU A 266 0.74 19.14 15.29
C GLU A 266 0.46 17.71 15.71
N ARG A 267 -0.11 17.56 16.90
CA ARG A 267 -0.54 16.25 17.38
C ARG A 267 -1.69 15.76 16.50
N LYS A 268 -1.55 14.53 16.02
CA LYS A 268 -2.64 13.78 15.39
C LYS A 268 -2.89 12.51 16.19
N ASP A 269 -4.13 12.34 16.61
CA ASP A 269 -4.53 11.13 17.32
C ASP A 269 -4.39 9.91 16.39
N LEU A 270 -4.10 8.77 17.01
CA LEU A 270 -3.91 7.49 16.34
C LEU A 270 -4.85 6.44 16.93
N ALA A 271 -4.85 5.24 16.34
CA ALA A 271 -5.60 4.10 16.86
C ALA A 271 -4.63 2.98 17.21
N ILE A 272 -4.87 2.35 18.35
CA ILE A 272 -4.09 1.20 18.85
C ILE A 272 -5.02 0.04 19.18
N GLY A 273 -4.46 -1.15 19.29
CA GLY A 273 -5.21 -2.31 19.74
C GLY A 273 -4.41 -3.58 19.52
N VAL A 274 -5.12 -4.66 19.22
CA VAL A 274 -4.52 -6.00 19.11
C VAL A 274 -4.79 -6.60 17.74
N ARG A 275 -3.89 -7.47 17.27
CA ARG A 275 -4.17 -8.35 16.13
C ARG A 275 -4.95 -9.56 16.62
N VAL A 276 -6.08 -9.83 15.97
CA VAL A 276 -6.91 -11.01 16.22
C VAL A 276 -6.81 -11.95 15.02
N GLU A 277 -6.73 -13.25 15.28
CA GLU A 277 -6.60 -14.31 14.27
C GLU A 277 -7.72 -15.35 14.42
N HIS A 278 -8.31 -15.76 13.30
CA HIS A 278 -9.30 -16.83 13.21
C HIS A 278 -8.94 -17.77 12.05
N PRO A 279 -9.37 -19.05 12.07
CA PRO A 279 -9.31 -19.88 10.88
C PRO A 279 -10.04 -19.20 9.71
N GLN A 280 -9.42 -19.17 8.53
CA GLN A 280 -10.00 -18.54 7.34
C GLN A 280 -11.33 -19.19 6.95
N THR A 281 -11.49 -20.49 7.22
CA THR A 281 -12.73 -21.26 6.98
C THR A 281 -13.92 -20.71 7.77
N VAL A 282 -13.71 -20.17 8.97
CA VAL A 282 -14.79 -19.54 9.76
C VAL A 282 -15.27 -18.27 9.06
N ILE A 283 -14.34 -17.45 8.55
CA ILE A 283 -14.69 -16.23 7.84
C ILE A 283 -15.37 -16.55 6.51
N ASP A 284 -14.85 -17.54 5.77
CA ASP A 284 -15.45 -18.02 4.52
C ASP A 284 -16.88 -18.52 4.74
N ALA A 285 -17.12 -19.30 5.81
CA ALA A 285 -18.45 -19.78 6.16
C ALA A 285 -19.43 -18.66 6.51
N MET A 286 -18.97 -17.63 7.24
CA MET A 286 -19.81 -16.49 7.61
C MET A 286 -20.14 -15.59 6.42
N GLN A 287 -19.18 -15.37 5.51
CA GLN A 287 -19.32 -14.41 4.41
C GLN A 287 -19.92 -15.02 3.15
N TYR A 288 -19.66 -16.31 2.87
CA TYR A 288 -20.12 -16.99 1.66
C TYR A 288 -21.12 -18.10 1.94
N HIS A 289 -21.55 -18.29 3.20
CA HIS A 289 -22.53 -19.30 3.60
C HIS A 289 -22.16 -20.73 3.15
N CYS A 290 -20.87 -21.08 3.19
CA CYS A 290 -20.34 -22.34 2.69
C CYS A 290 -19.55 -23.13 3.75
N ALA A 291 -19.55 -24.47 3.65
CA ALA A 291 -18.62 -25.29 4.42
C ALA A 291 -17.22 -25.37 3.77
N VAL A 292 -17.19 -25.39 2.44
CA VAL A 292 -15.98 -25.36 1.61
C VAL A 292 -16.14 -24.22 0.61
N ARG A 293 -15.20 -23.27 0.62
CA ARG A 293 -15.20 -22.14 -0.30
C ARG A 293 -14.92 -22.62 -1.72
N ASP A 294 -15.71 -22.12 -2.68
CA ASP A 294 -15.44 -22.25 -4.11
C ASP A 294 -14.02 -21.71 -4.41
N PRO A 295 -13.11 -22.49 -5.02
CA PRO A 295 -11.77 -22.04 -5.36
C PRO A 295 -11.69 -20.76 -6.20
N LEU A 296 -12.77 -20.43 -6.94
CA LEU A 296 -12.88 -19.22 -7.75
C LEU A 296 -13.27 -17.98 -6.96
N LEU A 297 -13.77 -18.13 -5.73
CA LEU A 297 -13.96 -17.02 -4.80
C LEU A 297 -12.64 -16.73 -4.09
N PRO A 298 -12.24 -15.46 -3.89
CA PRO A 298 -11.10 -15.14 -3.04
C PRO A 298 -11.42 -15.45 -1.58
N PRO A 299 -10.40 -15.68 -0.72
CA PRO A 299 -10.62 -15.84 0.71
C PRO A 299 -11.38 -14.64 1.26
N ALA A 300 -12.43 -14.92 2.03
CA ALA A 300 -13.39 -13.92 2.44
C ALA A 300 -12.75 -12.87 3.34
N SER A 301 -13.32 -11.66 3.27
CA SER A 301 -12.91 -10.54 4.10
C SER A 301 -14.02 -9.94 4.95
N TYR A 302 -13.66 -9.21 6.00
CA TYR A 302 -14.62 -8.52 6.85
C TYR A 302 -14.17 -7.09 7.16
N SER A 303 -15.16 -6.27 7.51
CA SER A 303 -14.98 -4.92 8.04
C SER A 303 -16.00 -4.72 9.17
N LEU A 304 -15.50 -4.53 10.39
CA LEU A 304 -16.31 -4.34 11.60
C LEU A 304 -16.11 -2.92 12.13
N VAL A 305 -17.20 -2.31 12.62
CA VAL A 305 -17.21 -1.03 13.32
C VAL A 305 -18.27 -1.11 14.40
N GLU A 306 -17.94 -0.69 15.61
CA GLU A 306 -18.83 -0.65 16.78
C GLU A 306 -18.51 0.59 17.63
N GLN A 307 -19.49 1.10 18.38
CA GLN A 307 -19.28 2.15 19.37
C GLN A 307 -19.34 1.54 20.77
N VAL A 308 -18.24 1.62 21.51
CA VAL A 308 -18.13 1.08 22.87
C VAL A 308 -17.68 2.21 23.80
N ASP A 309 -18.50 2.52 24.81
CA ASP A 309 -18.21 3.56 25.81
C ASP A 309 -17.78 4.93 25.22
N GLY A 310 -18.38 5.31 24.08
CA GLY A 310 -18.08 6.57 23.37
C GLY A 310 -16.82 6.53 22.49
N HIS A 311 -16.19 5.37 22.35
CA HIS A 311 -15.05 5.13 21.48
C HIS A 311 -15.43 4.29 20.27
N GLY A 312 -14.87 4.65 19.11
CA GLY A 312 -15.01 3.86 17.90
C GLY A 312 -14.04 2.70 17.91
N VAL A 313 -14.56 1.48 17.95
CA VAL A 313 -13.78 0.24 17.82
C VAL A 313 -14.01 -0.32 16.42
N TYR A 314 -12.94 -0.63 15.70
CA TYR A 314 -13.08 -1.09 14.33
C TYR A 314 -11.95 -2.04 13.90
N SER A 315 -12.26 -2.87 12.90
CA SER A 315 -11.26 -3.70 12.23
C SER A 315 -10.40 -2.86 11.29
N PHE A 316 -9.10 -3.06 11.34
CA PHE A 316 -8.10 -2.37 10.54
C PHE A 316 -7.16 -3.38 9.88
N CYS A 317 -6.78 -3.10 8.63
CA CYS A 317 -5.83 -3.90 7.87
C CYS A 317 -6.13 -5.43 7.92
N MET A 318 -7.40 -5.80 7.68
CA MET A 318 -7.86 -7.20 7.60
C MET A 318 -7.15 -7.95 6.46
N CYS A 319 -6.37 -8.97 6.78
CA CYS A 319 -5.58 -9.82 5.88
C CYS A 319 -6.20 -11.22 5.77
N PRO A 320 -6.98 -11.53 4.71
CA PRO A 320 -7.45 -12.88 4.44
C PRO A 320 -6.28 -13.81 4.12
N GLY A 321 -6.31 -15.05 4.62
CA GLY A 321 -5.28 -16.06 4.41
C GLY A 321 -3.88 -15.51 4.65
N GLY A 322 -3.73 -14.75 5.72
CA GLY A 322 -2.55 -13.95 6.06
C GLY A 322 -1.80 -14.46 7.28
N ILE A 323 -0.80 -13.68 7.69
CA ILE A 323 0.08 -13.95 8.83
C ILE A 323 0.20 -12.65 9.66
N ILE A 324 0.22 -12.79 10.99
CA ILE A 324 0.57 -11.69 11.90
C ILE A 324 2.08 -11.49 11.85
N ALA A 325 2.51 -10.24 11.67
CA ALA A 325 3.91 -9.88 11.50
C ALA A 325 4.45 -9.10 12.70
N PRO A 326 5.64 -9.45 13.23
CA PRO A 326 6.34 -8.67 14.24
C PRO A 326 6.98 -7.44 13.56
N CYS A 327 6.37 -6.28 13.71
CA CYS A 327 6.73 -5.05 13.00
C CYS A 327 7.44 -4.02 13.89
N ALA A 328 8.11 -4.47 14.95
CA ALA A 328 8.87 -3.61 15.84
C ALA A 328 9.95 -2.83 15.07
N THR A 329 10.22 -1.60 15.54
CA THR A 329 11.23 -0.73 14.93
C THR A 329 12.45 -0.52 15.80
N ALA A 330 12.41 -0.94 17.06
CA ALA A 330 13.53 -1.02 17.98
C ALA A 330 13.52 -2.36 18.75
N PRO A 331 14.65 -2.76 19.38
CA PRO A 331 14.76 -4.04 20.10
C PRO A 331 13.90 -4.16 21.36
N ASP A 332 13.53 -3.03 21.96
CA ASP A 332 12.75 -2.88 23.19
C ASP A 332 11.25 -2.64 22.91
N GLU A 333 10.76 -3.08 21.75
CA GLU A 333 9.39 -2.86 21.29
C GLU A 333 8.74 -4.18 20.85
N VAL A 334 7.45 -4.33 21.14
CA VAL A 334 6.58 -5.30 20.46
C VAL A 334 5.52 -4.52 19.67
N VAL A 335 5.50 -4.75 18.36
CA VAL A 335 4.52 -4.15 17.45
C VAL A 335 4.00 -5.24 16.53
N THR A 336 2.68 -5.30 16.34
CA THR A 336 2.07 -6.28 15.43
C THR A 336 1.42 -5.58 14.23
N ASN A 337 1.57 -6.20 13.07
CA ASN A 337 0.78 -5.89 11.89
C ASN A 337 0.41 -7.21 11.18
N GLY A 338 0.04 -7.18 9.91
CA GLY A 338 -0.29 -8.39 9.17
C GLY A 338 -0.12 -8.21 7.68
N TRP A 339 0.14 -9.33 7.00
CA TRP A 339 0.30 -9.38 5.56
C TRP A 339 -0.29 -10.69 5.01
N SER A 340 -0.54 -10.71 3.70
CA SER A 340 -0.90 -11.94 2.99
C SER A 340 -0.07 -12.08 1.72
N PRO A 341 0.23 -13.33 1.28
CA PRO A 341 0.75 -13.56 -0.06
C PRO A 341 -0.32 -13.23 -1.10
N SER A 342 0.07 -13.06 -2.36
CA SER A 342 -0.85 -12.76 -3.47
C SER A 342 -1.96 -13.80 -3.63
N ARG A 343 -1.71 -15.05 -3.23
CA ARG A 343 -2.72 -16.12 -3.24
C ARG A 343 -3.61 -16.16 -2.00
N ARG A 344 -3.26 -15.43 -0.92
CA ARG A 344 -3.95 -15.42 0.37
C ARG A 344 -4.30 -16.83 0.86
N ASN A 345 -3.31 -17.72 0.85
CA ASN A 345 -3.53 -19.16 1.02
C ASN A 345 -3.01 -19.71 2.38
N ASN A 346 -2.76 -18.85 3.37
CA ASN A 346 -2.55 -19.33 4.73
C ASN A 346 -3.89 -19.75 5.37
N PRO A 347 -3.85 -20.65 6.38
CA PRO A 347 -5.07 -21.17 7.00
C PRO A 347 -5.82 -20.14 7.86
N PHE A 348 -5.25 -18.96 8.11
CA PHE A 348 -5.78 -17.97 9.04
C PHE A 348 -6.12 -16.63 8.39
N ALA A 349 -7.19 -16.00 8.86
CA ALA A 349 -7.51 -14.59 8.63
C ALA A 349 -7.10 -13.80 9.86
N ASN A 350 -6.52 -12.60 9.68
CA ASN A 350 -6.23 -11.73 10.81
C ASN A 350 -6.54 -10.25 10.53
N SER A 351 -6.91 -9.49 11.56
CA SER A 351 -7.08 -8.03 11.47
C SER A 351 -6.65 -7.36 12.76
N GLY A 352 -6.29 -6.08 12.71
CA GLY A 352 -6.17 -5.28 13.92
C GLY A 352 -7.56 -4.88 14.39
N LEU A 353 -7.94 -5.19 15.63
CA LEU A 353 -9.09 -4.55 16.27
C LEU A 353 -8.54 -3.37 17.07
N VAL A 354 -8.86 -2.16 16.61
CA VAL A 354 -8.27 -0.93 17.13
C VAL A 354 -9.32 0.01 17.68
N VAL A 355 -8.90 0.79 18.65
CA VAL A 355 -9.65 1.88 19.28
C VAL A 355 -8.82 3.15 19.21
N ASP A 356 -9.49 4.30 19.17
CA ASP A 356 -8.80 5.58 19.21
C ASP A 356 -8.00 5.77 20.53
N THR A 357 -6.88 6.48 20.43
CA THR A 357 -5.95 6.71 21.55
C THR A 357 -6.44 7.68 22.60
N ARG A 358 -7.64 8.26 22.49
CA ARG A 358 -8.16 9.19 23.53
C ARG A 358 -8.38 8.47 24.86
N CYS A 359 -8.41 7.14 24.86
CA CYS A 359 -8.43 6.31 26.06
C CYS A 359 -7.06 6.16 26.75
N LEU A 360 -5.96 6.62 26.14
CA LEU A 360 -4.61 6.52 26.71
C LEU A 360 -4.23 7.79 27.50
N PRO A 361 -3.47 7.64 28.60
CA PRO A 361 -2.84 8.78 29.25
C PRO A 361 -1.80 9.41 28.30
N MET A 362 -2.07 10.63 27.83
CA MET A 362 -1.18 11.38 26.96
C MET A 362 -0.75 12.69 27.61
N GLY A 363 0.55 12.98 27.56
CA GLY A 363 1.09 14.28 28.00
C GLY A 363 0.74 15.44 27.04
N PRO A 364 1.19 16.66 27.35
CA PRO A 364 1.05 17.79 26.44
C PRO A 364 2.04 17.72 25.27
N GLY A 365 1.78 18.51 24.23
CA GLY A 365 2.71 18.74 23.12
C GLY A 365 2.45 17.89 21.86
N ALA A 366 3.08 18.28 20.76
CA ALA A 366 2.86 17.69 19.44
C ALA A 366 3.30 16.22 19.34
N LEU A 367 4.30 15.81 20.14
CA LEU A 367 4.84 14.45 20.15
C LEU A 367 4.11 13.50 21.12
N ALA A 368 3.15 13.97 21.90
CA ALA A 368 2.55 13.19 22.99
C ALA A 368 1.95 11.85 22.53
N ALA A 369 1.25 11.85 21.39
CA ALA A 369 0.66 10.61 20.84
C ALA A 369 1.73 9.60 20.41
N MET A 370 2.85 10.08 19.85
CA MET A 370 3.98 9.24 19.44
C MET A 370 4.69 8.62 20.66
N GLU A 371 4.88 9.38 21.74
CA GLU A 371 5.49 8.86 22.97
C GLU A 371 4.55 7.90 23.72
N ALA A 372 3.23 8.16 23.72
CA ALA A 372 2.25 7.22 24.26
C ALA A 372 2.22 5.90 23.46
N GLN A 373 2.31 5.97 22.12
CA GLN A 373 2.47 4.78 21.28
C GLN A 373 3.72 4.00 21.69
N ARG A 374 4.88 4.67 21.80
CA ARG A 374 6.13 4.03 22.22
C ARG A 374 6.02 3.37 23.60
N ALA A 375 5.35 4.01 24.55
CA ALA A 375 5.14 3.44 25.88
C ALA A 375 4.33 2.14 25.84
N VAL A 376 3.29 2.06 25.01
CA VAL A 376 2.50 0.83 24.80
C VAL A 376 3.35 -0.27 24.18
N GLU A 377 4.16 0.05 23.17
CA GLU A 377 5.02 -0.94 22.50
C GLU A 377 6.10 -1.51 23.42
N HIS A 378 6.68 -0.67 24.28
CA HIS A 378 7.64 -1.11 25.30
C HIS A 378 6.95 -1.90 26.41
N ALA A 379 5.75 -1.50 26.84
CA ALA A 379 4.98 -2.25 27.84
C ALA A 379 4.58 -3.65 27.35
N ALA A 380 4.36 -3.83 26.05
CA ALA A 380 4.10 -5.14 25.45
C ALA A 380 5.36 -6.01 25.27
N TRP A 381 6.56 -5.41 25.38
CA TRP A 381 7.84 -6.11 25.31
C TRP A 381 8.28 -6.67 26.67
N LEU A 382 7.95 -5.95 27.76
CA LEU A 382 8.13 -6.41 29.15
C LEU A 382 7.20 -7.59 29.47
#